data_AF-A0A1R0ZV21-F1
#
_entry.id   AF-A0A1R0ZV21-F1
#
_cell.length_a   1.000
_cell.length_b   1.000
_cell.length_c   1.000
_cell.angle_alpha   90.00
_cell.angle_beta   90.00
_cell.angle_gamma   90.00
#
_symmetry.space_group_name_H-M   'P 1'
#
loop_
_entity.id
_entity.type
_entity.pdbx_description
1 polymer ?
#
loop_
_entity_poly.entity_id
_entity_poly.type
_entity_poly.pdbx_seq_one_letter_code
_entity_poly.pdbx_strand_id
1 'polypeptide(L)'
;MFIVTVEMTQERKNQLLNWVDSHQKATLENDKGILAGLQWMVDKLDLTDHLYSEMVVTTPIIINQTIIDECKKKFEENWIHALWNSGFALAVFAVMDLFNIQIVEFPTAKRNLESLKYIRFYNCIFNKAFLYKAWAS
;
A
#
# COMPACT_ATOMS: atom_id res chain seq x y z
N MET A 1 8.19 10.37 12.85
CA MET A 1 6.73 10.19 12.97
C MET A 1 6.10 11.35 12.23
N PHE A 2 5.24 11.05 11.26
CA PHE A 2 4.53 12.04 10.46
C PHE A 2 3.04 11.82 10.68
N ILE A 3 2.29 12.91 10.82
CA ILE A 3 0.83 12.87 10.90
C ILE A 3 0.33 13.47 9.60
N VAL A 4 -0.41 12.68 8.82
CA VAL A 4 -1.04 13.13 7.59
C VAL A 4 -2.53 13.20 7.85
N THR A 5 -3.11 14.38 7.69
CA THR A 5 -4.57 14.53 7.75
C THR A 5 -5.14 14.00 6.45
N VAL A 6 -5.97 12.97 6.55
CA VAL A 6 -6.62 12.36 5.39
C VAL A 6 -8.11 12.66 5.41
N GLU A 7 -8.59 13.17 4.27
CA GLU A 7 -10.01 13.35 4.02
C GLU A 7 -10.58 12.12 3.32
N MET A 8 -11.42 11.38 4.04
CA MET A 8 -12.16 10.23 3.54
C MET A 8 -13.50 10.68 2.98
N THR A 9 -13.48 11.15 1.73
CA THR A 9 -14.69 11.45 0.96
C THR A 9 -15.43 10.15 0.60
N GLN A 10 -16.74 10.24 0.34
CA GLN A 10 -17.52 9.07 -0.07
C GLN A 10 -16.96 8.40 -1.33
N GLU A 11 -16.45 9.20 -2.27
CA GLU A 11 -15.80 8.72 -3.49
C GLU A 11 -14.60 7.82 -3.18
N ARG A 12 -13.68 8.29 -2.33
CA ARG A 12 -12.49 7.52 -1.93
C ARG A 12 -12.84 6.25 -1.19
N LYS A 13 -13.84 6.31 -0.30
CA LYS A 13 -14.35 5.12 0.42
C LYS A 13 -14.88 4.08 -0.54
N ASN A 14 -15.77 4.50 -1.46
CA ASN A 14 -16.34 3.61 -2.47
C ASN A 14 -15.24 3.01 -3.36
N GLN A 15 -14.23 3.79 -3.73
CA GLN A 15 -13.11 3.30 -4.53
C GLN A 15 -12.32 2.21 -3.79
N LEU A 16 -11.99 2.42 -2.51
CA LEU A 16 -11.28 1.41 -1.72
C LEU A 16 -12.13 0.14 -1.51
N LEU A 17 -13.42 0.29 -1.21
CA LEU A 17 -14.35 -0.84 -1.06
C LEU A 17 -14.47 -1.65 -2.36
N ASN A 18 -14.63 -0.97 -3.50
CA ASN A 18 -14.68 -1.62 -4.80
C ASN A 18 -13.40 -2.39 -5.13
N TRP A 19 -12.23 -1.84 -4.78
CA TRP A 19 -10.95 -2.54 -4.95
C TRP A 19 -10.85 -3.78 -4.07
N VAL A 20 -11.32 -3.73 -2.81
CA VAL A 20 -11.35 -4.91 -1.94
C VAL A 20 -12.28 -5.97 -2.52
N ASP A 21 -13.50 -5.59 -2.90
CA ASP A 21 -14.52 -6.51 -3.42
C ASP A 21 -14.10 -7.16 -4.74
N SER A 22 -13.43 -6.43 -5.63
CA SER A 22 -12.96 -6.96 -6.92
C SER A 22 -11.91 -8.06 -6.77
N HIS A 23 -11.18 -8.11 -5.65
CA HIS A 23 -10.12 -9.09 -5.39
C HIS A 23 -10.52 -10.18 -4.39
N GLN A 24 -11.72 -10.16 -3.79
CA GLN A 24 -12.15 -11.15 -2.80
C GLN A 24 -12.09 -12.62 -3.29
N LYS A 25 -12.27 -12.84 -4.59
CA LYS A 25 -12.25 -14.17 -5.22
C LYS A 25 -10.98 -14.44 -6.04
N ALA A 26 -9.91 -13.68 -5.78
CA ALA A 26 -8.65 -13.78 -6.50
C ALA A 26 -8.04 -15.18 -6.39
N THR A 27 -7.73 -15.79 -7.54
CA THR A 27 -7.03 -17.07 -7.63
C THR A 27 -5.56 -16.91 -8.03
N LEU A 28 -5.22 -15.83 -8.72
CA LEU A 28 -3.86 -15.49 -9.13
C LEU A 28 -3.05 -14.93 -7.95
N GLU A 29 -1.77 -15.31 -7.86
CA GLU A 29 -0.89 -14.89 -6.76
C GLU A 29 -0.71 -13.37 -6.67
N ASN A 30 -0.69 -12.67 -7.80
CA ASN A 30 -0.63 -11.21 -7.83
C ASN A 30 -1.88 -10.58 -7.19
N ASP A 31 -3.06 -11.04 -7.60
CA ASP A 31 -4.34 -10.51 -7.13
C ASP A 31 -4.57 -10.83 -5.64
N LYS A 32 -4.09 -11.99 -5.16
CA LYS A 32 -4.04 -12.30 -3.72
C LYS A 32 -3.12 -11.35 -2.96
N GLY A 33 -1.99 -10.98 -3.56
CA GLY A 33 -1.10 -9.95 -3.04
C GLY A 33 -1.80 -8.61 -2.93
N ILE A 34 -2.54 -8.21 -3.97
CA ILE A 34 -3.33 -6.97 -3.98
C ILE A 34 -4.35 -6.98 -2.83
N LEU A 35 -5.17 -8.03 -2.72
CA LEU A 35 -6.16 -8.12 -1.64
C LEU A 35 -5.51 -8.02 -0.25
N ALA A 36 -4.40 -8.75 -0.03
CA ALA A 36 -3.69 -8.72 1.24
C ALA A 36 -3.12 -7.33 1.56
N GLY A 37 -2.64 -6.60 0.56
CA GLY A 37 -2.15 -5.23 0.72
C GLY A 37 -3.27 -4.24 1.03
N LEU A 38 -4.42 -4.36 0.35
CA LEU A 38 -5.58 -3.52 0.61
C LEU A 38 -6.10 -3.73 2.03
N GLN A 39 -6.31 -4.98 2.44
CA GLN A 39 -6.77 -5.32 3.79
C GLN A 39 -5.76 -4.87 4.86
N TRP A 40 -4.47 -5.10 4.63
CA TRP A 40 -3.43 -4.67 5.57
C TRP A 40 -3.42 -3.14 5.74
N MET A 41 -3.60 -2.37 4.66
CA MET A 41 -3.69 -0.92 4.77
C MET A 41 -4.95 -0.45 5.49
N VAL A 42 -6.10 -1.09 5.24
CA VAL A 42 -7.35 -0.79 5.98
C VAL A 42 -7.14 -0.96 7.48
N ASP A 43 -6.55 -2.09 7.88
CA ASP A 43 -6.26 -2.38 9.29
C ASP A 43 -5.21 -1.43 9.87
N LYS A 44 -4.13 -1.16 9.14
CA LYS A 44 -3.00 -0.36 9.67
C LYS A 44 -3.29 1.12 9.76
N LEU A 45 -4.16 1.62 8.90
CA LEU A 45 -4.59 3.00 8.91
C LEU A 45 -5.89 3.21 9.72
N ASP A 46 -6.40 2.15 10.37
CA ASP A 46 -7.62 2.15 11.18
C ASP A 46 -8.83 2.72 10.41
N LEU A 47 -9.00 2.28 9.16
CA LEU A 47 -10.01 2.83 8.24
C LEU A 47 -11.36 2.14 8.35
N THR A 48 -11.45 1.00 9.03
CA THR A 48 -12.64 0.14 9.05
C THR A 48 -13.89 0.90 9.46
N ASP A 49 -13.85 1.61 10.59
CA ASP A 49 -15.00 2.36 11.10
C ASP A 49 -15.37 3.55 10.21
N HIS A 50 -14.39 4.09 9.49
CA HIS A 50 -14.58 5.24 8.62
C HIS A 50 -15.08 4.86 7.23
N LEU A 51 -14.72 3.67 6.72
CA LEU A 51 -15.06 3.20 5.37
C LEU A 51 -16.56 3.00 5.18
N TYR A 52 -17.25 2.52 6.20
CA TYR A 52 -18.69 2.25 6.14
C TYR A 52 -19.55 3.42 6.65
N SER A 53 -18.92 4.49 7.13
CA SER A 53 -19.64 5.69 7.56
C SER A 53 -20.14 6.50 6.36
N GLU A 54 -21.39 6.96 6.42
CA GLU A 54 -21.99 7.86 5.42
C GLU A 54 -21.46 9.30 5.49
N MET A 55 -20.76 9.66 6.58
CA MET A 55 -20.22 11.01 6.77
C MET A 55 -18.82 11.12 6.19
N VAL A 56 -18.49 12.26 5.59
CA VAL A 56 -17.09 12.59 5.28
C VAL A 56 -16.33 12.69 6.59
N VAL A 57 -15.25 11.92 6.72
CA VAL A 57 -14.40 11.92 7.91
C VAL A 57 -13.05 12.49 7.54
N THR A 58 -12.60 13.48 8.30
CA THR A 58 -11.22 13.93 8.28
C THR A 58 -10.52 13.32 9.48
N THR A 59 -9.63 12.36 9.23
CA THR A 59 -8.93 11.62 10.30
C THR A 59 -7.42 11.82 10.20
N PRO A 60 -6.72 12.06 11.32
CA PRO A 60 -5.27 12.07 11.33
C PRO A 60 -4.75 10.64 11.22
N ILE A 61 -4.02 10.34 10.14
CA ILE A 61 -3.33 9.08 9.97
C ILE A 61 -1.88 9.25 10.43
N ILE A 62 -1.47 8.44 11.40
CA ILE A 62 -0.11 8.46 11.94
C ILE A 62 0.76 7.50 11.14
N ILE A 63 1.70 8.05 10.36
CA ILE A 63 2.73 7.27 9.68
C ILE A 63 4.02 7.34 10.48
N ASN A 64 4.33 6.23 11.14
CA ASN A 64 5.54 6.09 11.94
C ASN A 64 6.47 5.03 11.33
N GLN A 65 7.67 4.93 11.89
CA GLN A 65 8.67 3.96 11.46
C GLN A 65 8.16 2.51 11.61
N THR A 66 7.25 2.26 12.57
CA THR A 66 6.65 0.94 12.80
C THR A 66 5.86 0.45 11.60
N ILE A 67 5.06 1.28 10.94
CA ILE A 67 4.34 0.88 9.71
C ILE A 67 5.34 0.50 8.60
N ILE A 68 6.42 1.27 8.46
CA ILE A 68 7.48 1.00 7.47
C ILE A 68 8.18 -0.33 7.79
N ASP A 69 8.51 -0.57 9.04
CA ASP A 69 9.23 -1.77 9.47
C ASP A 69 8.36 -3.02 9.38
N GLU A 70 7.08 -2.92 9.71
CA GLU A 70 6.11 -4.01 9.51
C GLU A 70 5.87 -4.30 8.03
N CYS A 71 5.82 -3.26 7.19
CA CYS A 71 5.76 -3.41 5.75
C CYS A 71 6.98 -4.21 5.26
N LYS A 72 8.20 -3.76 5.60
CA LYS A 72 9.45 -4.49 5.27
C LYS A 72 9.41 -5.94 5.73
N LYS A 73 8.97 -6.18 6.97
CA LYS A 73 8.85 -7.53 7.53
C LYS A 73 7.91 -8.41 6.68
N LYS A 74 6.73 -7.91 6.30
CA LYS A 74 5.80 -8.67 5.44
C LYS A 74 6.41 -9.02 4.08
N PHE A 75 7.16 -8.11 3.47
CA PHE A 75 7.86 -8.38 2.22
C PHE A 75 8.97 -9.42 2.37
N GLU A 76 9.73 -9.33 3.46
CA GLU A 76 10.79 -10.28 3.81
C GLU A 76 10.21 -11.67 4.11
N GLU A 77 9.07 -11.77 4.79
CA GLU A 77 8.37 -13.05 5.04
C GLU A 77 7.90 -13.71 3.73
N ASN A 78 7.55 -12.91 2.73
CA ASN A 78 6.98 -13.39 1.45
C ASN A 78 7.96 -13.30 0.27
N TRP A 79 9.26 -13.16 0.53
CA TRP A 79 10.28 -12.82 -0.49
C TRP A 79 10.35 -13.78 -1.69
N ILE A 80 10.01 -15.06 -1.50
CA ILE A 80 10.00 -16.09 -2.55
C ILE A 80 8.79 -15.90 -3.49
N HIS A 81 7.70 -15.30 -2.99
CA HIS A 81 6.46 -15.06 -3.72
C HIS A 81 6.49 -13.71 -4.44
N ALA A 82 7.36 -13.57 -5.45
CA ALA A 82 7.59 -12.30 -6.14
C ALA A 82 6.32 -11.66 -6.74
N LEU A 83 5.40 -12.46 -7.28
CA LEU A 83 4.13 -11.98 -7.83
C LEU A 83 3.20 -11.45 -6.73
N TRP A 84 3.09 -12.18 -5.61
CA TRP A 84 2.31 -11.76 -4.45
C TRP A 84 2.86 -10.46 -3.86
N ASN A 85 4.18 -10.39 -3.66
CA ASN A 85 4.84 -9.17 -3.16
C ASN A 85 4.64 -7.97 -4.10
N SER A 86 4.64 -8.20 -5.42
CA SER A 86 4.33 -7.11 -6.36
C SER A 86 2.89 -6.62 -6.22
N GLY A 87 1.92 -7.51 -6.03
CA GLY A 87 0.52 -7.13 -5.82
C GLY A 87 0.32 -6.39 -4.50
N PHE A 88 0.94 -6.89 -3.43
CA PHE A 88 0.93 -6.26 -2.12
C PHE A 88 1.50 -4.84 -2.18
N ALA A 89 2.65 -4.66 -2.85
CA ALA A 89 3.24 -3.34 -3.06
C ALA A 89 2.29 -2.38 -3.77
N LEU A 90 1.69 -2.83 -4.88
CA LEU A 90 0.78 -2.03 -5.67
C LEU A 90 -0.42 -1.54 -4.85
N ALA A 91 -1.01 -2.43 -4.04
CA ALA A 91 -2.11 -2.07 -3.16
C ALA A 91 -1.72 -1.03 -2.10
N VAL A 92 -0.54 -1.17 -1.48
CA VAL A 92 -0.03 -0.18 -0.52
C VAL A 92 0.11 1.20 -1.17
N PHE A 93 0.67 1.28 -2.37
CA PHE A 93 0.78 2.56 -3.09
C PHE A 93 -0.57 3.13 -3.51
N ALA A 94 -1.46 2.28 -4.03
CA ALA A 94 -2.78 2.69 -4.45
C ALA A 94 -3.55 3.35 -3.31
N VAL A 95 -3.47 2.78 -2.09
CA VAL A 95 -4.11 3.37 -0.91
C VAL A 95 -3.44 4.66 -0.47
N MET A 96 -2.10 4.72 -0.48
CA MET A 96 -1.38 5.96 -0.15
C MET A 96 -1.74 7.10 -1.12
N ASP A 97 -1.78 6.80 -2.42
CA ASP A 97 -2.13 7.76 -3.47
C ASP A 97 -3.60 8.20 -3.37
N LEU A 98 -4.52 7.24 -3.16
CA LEU A 98 -5.94 7.50 -2.95
C LEU A 98 -6.18 8.54 -1.84
N PHE A 99 -5.38 8.47 -0.78
CA PHE A 99 -5.46 9.35 0.38
C PHE A 99 -4.48 10.52 0.35
N ASN A 100 -3.81 10.77 -0.78
CA ASN A 100 -2.81 11.84 -0.96
C ASN A 100 -1.70 11.82 0.11
N ILE A 101 -1.33 10.63 0.57
CA ILE A 101 -0.27 10.43 1.55
C ILE A 101 1.07 10.48 0.81
N GLN A 102 1.78 11.60 0.94
CA GLN A 102 3.13 11.74 0.40
C GLN A 102 4.18 11.24 1.40
N ILE A 103 4.94 10.21 1.03
CA ILE A 103 6.14 9.81 1.76
C ILE A 103 7.32 10.57 1.17
N VAL A 104 7.74 11.64 1.86
CA VAL A 104 8.78 12.57 1.39
C VAL A 104 10.17 11.93 1.38
N GLU A 105 10.44 10.98 2.29
CA GLU A 105 11.69 10.22 2.31
C GLU A 105 11.41 8.77 2.74
N PHE A 106 11.47 7.85 1.78
CA PHE A 106 11.68 6.44 2.12
C PHE A 106 13.15 6.27 2.49
N PRO A 107 13.53 5.68 3.65
CA PRO A 107 14.92 5.51 4.00
C PRO A 107 15.62 4.67 2.91
N THR A 108 16.46 5.31 2.13
CA THR A 108 17.30 4.68 1.11
C THR A 108 18.32 3.83 1.86
N ALA A 109 18.25 2.51 1.71
CA ALA A 109 19.28 1.64 2.27
C ALA A 109 20.65 2.07 1.70
N LYS A 110 21.60 2.40 2.58
CA LYS A 110 23.00 2.64 2.17
C LYS A 110 23.47 1.40 1.41
N ARG A 111 24.01 1.59 0.19
CA ARG A 111 24.50 0.52 -0.68
C ARG A 111 25.54 -0.35 0.05
N ASN A 112 25.12 -1.49 0.57
CA ASN A 112 25.97 -2.60 1.02
C ASN A 112 25.47 -3.90 0.37
N LEU A 113 26.22 -5.00 0.35
CA LEU A 113 25.85 -6.19 -0.46
C LEU A 113 24.49 -6.82 -0.10
N GLU A 114 23.95 -6.58 1.10
CA GLU A 114 22.56 -6.92 1.47
C GLU A 114 21.50 -6.02 0.80
N SER A 115 21.89 -4.83 0.35
CA SER A 115 21.05 -3.88 -0.38
C SER A 115 20.63 -4.35 -1.77
N LEU A 116 21.17 -5.45 -2.31
CA LEU A 116 20.67 -6.01 -3.58
C LEU A 116 19.25 -6.61 -3.46
N LYS A 117 18.88 -7.13 -2.28
CA LYS A 117 17.49 -7.52 -1.97
C LYS A 117 16.58 -6.28 -1.90
N TYR A 118 17.08 -5.20 -1.30
CA TYR A 118 16.41 -3.91 -1.24
C TYR A 118 16.34 -3.20 -2.59
N ILE A 119 17.31 -3.38 -3.50
CA ILE A 119 17.27 -2.80 -4.86
C ILE A 119 16.23 -3.52 -5.73
N ARG A 120 15.91 -4.80 -5.46
CA ARG A 120 14.76 -5.47 -6.07
C ARG A 120 13.43 -5.05 -5.45
N PHE A 121 13.38 -4.81 -4.14
CA PHE A 121 12.24 -4.15 -3.48
C PHE A 121 11.98 -2.76 -4.09
N TYR A 122 13.01 -1.90 -4.19
CA TYR A 122 12.96 -0.59 -4.83
C TYR A 122 12.69 -0.66 -6.34
N ASN A 123 13.20 -1.64 -7.09
CA ASN A 123 12.85 -1.78 -8.52
C ASN A 123 11.45 -2.36 -8.74
N CYS A 124 10.95 -3.21 -7.84
CA CYS A 124 9.56 -3.67 -7.89
C CYS A 124 8.58 -2.54 -7.53
N ILE A 125 9.00 -1.63 -6.64
CA ILE A 125 8.24 -0.50 -6.14
C ILE A 125 8.31 0.74 -7.07
N PHE A 126 9.50 1.17 -7.51
CA PHE A 126 9.69 2.41 -8.27
C PHE A 126 9.75 2.21 -9.79
N ASN A 127 10.21 1.07 -10.28
CA ASN A 127 10.23 0.83 -11.74
C ASN A 127 8.80 0.50 -12.28
N LYS A 128 7.83 0.23 -11.38
CA LYS A 128 6.40 0.13 -11.69
C LYS A 128 5.60 1.43 -11.50
N ALA A 129 6.14 2.48 -10.89
CA ALA A 129 5.55 3.82 -11.03
C ALA A 129 5.47 4.25 -12.51
N PHE A 130 6.35 3.68 -13.36
CA PHE A 130 6.29 3.79 -14.81
C PHE A 130 5.11 3.00 -15.44
N LEU A 131 4.67 1.90 -14.82
CA LEU A 131 3.53 1.08 -15.26
C LEU A 131 2.19 1.58 -14.73
N TYR A 132 2.16 2.28 -13.58
CA TYR A 132 0.95 2.91 -13.05
C TYR A 132 0.43 4.02 -13.99
N LYS A 133 1.34 4.76 -14.63
CA LYS A 133 1.02 5.71 -15.70
C LYS A 133 0.40 5.07 -16.96
N ALA A 134 0.56 3.77 -17.15
CA ALA A 134 -0.03 3.02 -18.26
C ALA A 134 -1.35 2.32 -17.89
N TRP A 135 -1.72 2.31 -16.60
CA TRP A 135 -2.98 1.74 -16.11
C TRP A 135 -4.02 2.82 -15.81
N ALA A 136 -3.59 4.03 -15.48
CA ALA A 136 -4.42 5.22 -15.29
C ALA A 136 -4.71 6.00 -16.60
N SER A 137 -4.46 5.39 -17.76
CA SER A 137 -4.67 5.93 -19.11
C SER A 137 -5.62 5.06 -19.92
#